data_AF-A0A9E1HIB7-F1
#
_entry.id   AF-A0A9E1HIB7-F1
#
_cell.length_a   1.000
_cell.length_b   1.000
_cell.length_c   1.000
_cell.angle_alpha   90.00
_cell.angle_beta   90.00
_cell.angle_gamma   90.00
#
_symmetry.space_group_name_H-M   'P 1'
#
loop_
_entity.id
_entity.type
_entity.pdbx_description
1 polymer ?
#
loop_
_entity_poly.entity_id
_entity_poly.type
_entity_poly.pdbx_seq_one_letter_code
_entity_poly.pdbx_strand_id
1 'polypeptide(L)'
;MIENYINTKKTLELIHLRINAIEISETSLMKEKEELYSIEEKLKQVLNKMEKHLKELSGIEHKLYYEIVVQGKNINQSVEKVSLYQDVSVSTIWKKYYPNVKKKLMELEQIK
;
A
#
# COMPACT_ATOMS: atom_id res chain seq x y z
N MET A 1 -35.84 -29.16 33.46
CA MET A 1 -37.01 -28.92 32.59
C MET A 1 -37.08 -30.05 31.61
N ILE A 2 -38.20 -30.77 31.52
CA ILE A 2 -38.41 -31.73 30.42
C ILE A 2 -38.67 -30.87 29.18
N GLU A 3 -37.72 -30.85 28.24
CA GLU A 3 -37.96 -30.21 26.96
C GLU A 3 -39.05 -30.99 26.23
N ASN A 4 -40.16 -30.32 25.92
CA ASN A 4 -41.19 -30.92 25.10
C ASN A 4 -40.71 -30.94 23.63
N TYR A 5 -41.24 -31.90 22.87
CA TYR A 5 -40.90 -32.11 21.47
C TYR A 5 -40.93 -30.81 20.63
N ILE A 6 -41.94 -29.95 20.86
CA ILE A 6 -42.12 -28.70 20.10
C ILE A 6 -40.98 -27.71 20.39
N ASN A 7 -40.59 -27.56 21.65
CA ASN A 7 -39.50 -26.68 22.06
C ASN A 7 -38.16 -27.20 21.54
N THR A 8 -37.88 -28.50 21.67
CA THR A 8 -36.65 -29.09 21.14
C THR A 8 -36.54 -28.91 19.63
N LYS A 9 -37.64 -29.13 18.88
CA LYS A 9 -37.66 -28.91 17.43
C LYS A 9 -37.40 -27.46 17.05
N LYS A 10 -38.06 -26.50 17.70
CA LYS A 10 -37.84 -25.06 17.45
C LYS A 10 -36.41 -24.62 17.78
N THR A 11 -35.87 -25.10 18.88
CA THR A 11 -34.48 -24.83 19.27
C THR A 11 -33.51 -25.38 18.23
N LEU A 12 -33.75 -26.60 17.74
CA LEU A 12 -32.93 -27.20 16.69
C LEU A 12 -32.98 -26.39 15.38
N GLU A 13 -34.16 -25.97 14.94
CA GLU A 13 -34.33 -25.09 13.76
C GLU A 13 -33.58 -23.76 13.94
N LEU A 14 -33.68 -23.15 15.13
CA LEU A 14 -32.97 -21.91 15.43
C LEU A 14 -31.44 -22.11 15.42
N ILE A 15 -30.95 -23.23 15.95
CA ILE A 15 -29.52 -23.58 15.91
C ILE A 15 -29.05 -23.73 14.46
N HIS A 16 -29.80 -24.42 13.60
CA HIS A 16 -29.47 -24.55 12.18
C HIS A 16 -29.40 -23.19 11.47
N LEU A 17 -30.36 -22.30 11.73
CA LEU A 17 -30.33 -20.94 11.17
C LEU A 17 -29.09 -20.16 11.61
N ARG A 18 -28.69 -20.29 12.88
CA ARG A 18 -27.49 -19.64 13.42
C ARG A 18 -26.21 -20.19 12.81
N ILE A 19 -26.12 -21.51 12.62
CA ILE A 19 -24.98 -22.15 11.94
C ILE A 19 -24.85 -21.61 10.51
N ASN A 20 -25.93 -21.62 9.73
CA ASN A 20 -25.92 -21.08 8.37
C ASN A 20 -25.49 -19.61 8.32
N ALA A 21 -25.96 -18.79 9.27
CA ALA A 21 -25.54 -17.38 9.34
C ALA A 21 -24.03 -17.23 9.62
N ILE A 22 -23.47 -18.09 10.47
CA ILE A 22 -22.03 -18.14 10.75
C ILE A 22 -21.26 -18.55 9.49
N GLU A 23 -21.68 -19.61 8.80
CA GLU A 23 -21.03 -20.08 7.57
C GLU A 23 -21.00 -19.01 6.47
N ILE A 24 -22.09 -18.24 6.31
CA ILE A 24 -22.15 -17.10 5.40
C ILE A 24 -21.14 -16.03 5.80
N SER A 25 -21.06 -15.71 7.10
CA SER A 25 -20.11 -14.75 7.63
C SER A 25 -18.66 -15.20 7.42
N GLU A 26 -18.35 -16.47 7.68
CA GLU A 26 -17.03 -17.04 7.45
C GLU A 26 -16.62 -16.97 5.98
N THR A 27 -17.57 -17.24 5.08
CA THR A 27 -17.35 -17.12 3.64
C THR A 27 -17.01 -15.67 3.25
N SER A 28 -17.72 -14.69 3.82
CA SER A 28 -17.43 -13.27 3.58
C SER A 28 -16.05 -12.87 4.10
N LEU A 29 -15.71 -13.31 5.32
CA LEU A 29 -14.41 -13.03 5.94
C LEU A 29 -13.25 -13.63 5.14
N MET A 30 -13.43 -14.82 4.57
CA MET A 30 -12.41 -15.44 3.72
C MET A 30 -12.14 -14.62 2.46
N LYS A 31 -13.18 -14.08 1.80
CA LYS A 31 -13.01 -13.20 0.64
C LYS A 31 -12.27 -11.92 1.00
N GLU A 32 -12.67 -11.27 2.09
CA GLU A 32 -12.00 -10.06 2.57
C GLU A 32 -10.52 -10.35 2.88
N LYS A 33 -10.22 -11.50 3.49
CA LYS A 33 -8.85 -11.93 3.78
C LYS A 33 -8.03 -12.14 2.50
N GLU A 34 -8.60 -12.72 1.45
CA GLU A 34 -7.94 -12.88 0.15
C GLU A 34 -7.64 -11.52 -0.51
N GLU A 35 -8.59 -10.58 -0.44
CA GLU A 35 -8.39 -9.21 -0.92
C GLU A 35 -7.27 -8.50 -0.15
N LEU A 36 -7.24 -8.63 1.17
CA LEU A 36 -6.20 -8.07 2.02
C LEU A 36 -4.82 -8.66 1.71
N TYR A 37 -4.71 -9.97 1.48
CA TYR A 37 -3.44 -10.59 1.06
C TYR A 37 -2.96 -10.07 -0.29
N SER A 38 -3.87 -9.87 -1.25
CA SER A 38 -3.54 -9.28 -2.54
C SER A 38 -3.02 -7.85 -2.40
N ILE A 39 -3.65 -7.04 -1.55
CA ILE A 39 -3.20 -5.67 -1.25
C ILE A 39 -1.84 -5.70 -0.55
N GLU A 40 -1.65 -6.57 0.44
CA GLU A 40 -0.39 -6.72 1.17
C GLU A 40 0.78 -7.02 0.22
N GLU A 41 0.59 -7.96 -0.71
CA GLU A 41 1.61 -8.35 -1.67
C GLU A 41 1.97 -7.20 -2.62
N LYS A 42 0.98 -6.46 -3.12
CA LYS A 42 1.22 -5.25 -3.94
C LYS A 42 2.02 -4.21 -3.16
N LEU A 43 1.67 -3.95 -1.91
CA LEU A 43 2.38 -2.98 -1.07
C LEU A 43 3.82 -3.43 -0.79
N LYS A 44 4.06 -4.72 -0.53
CA LYS A 44 5.41 -5.27 -0.38
C LYS A 44 6.25 -5.07 -1.64
N GLN A 45 5.68 -5.30 -2.82
CA GLN A 45 6.38 -5.09 -4.08
C GLN A 45 6.74 -3.61 -4.30
N VAL A 46 5.80 -2.70 -4.04
CA VAL A 46 6.04 -1.25 -4.11
C VAL A 46 7.16 -0.84 -3.14
N LEU A 47 7.10 -1.30 -1.89
CA LEU A 47 8.10 -0.99 -0.86
C LEU A 47 9.50 -1.49 -1.25
N ASN A 48 9.60 -2.75 -1.66
CA ASN A 48 10.87 -3.34 -2.12
C ASN A 48 11.48 -2.54 -3.28
N LYS A 49 10.63 -2.04 -4.19
CA LYS A 49 11.07 -1.22 -5.32
C LYS A 49 11.57 0.16 -4.85
N MET A 50 10.86 0.80 -3.93
CA MET A 50 11.29 2.07 -3.32
C MET A 50 12.66 1.93 -2.64
N GLU A 51 12.84 0.88 -1.83
CA GLU A 51 14.11 0.60 -1.14
C GLU A 51 15.25 0.33 -2.12
N LYS A 52 14.98 -0.42 -3.19
CA LYS A 52 15.95 -0.68 -4.24
C LYS A 52 16.39 0.62 -4.93
N HIS A 53 15.45 1.50 -5.29
CA HIS A 53 15.77 2.78 -5.88
C HIS A 53 16.60 3.67 -4.95
N LEU A 54 16.29 3.69 -3.66
CA LEU A 54 17.09 4.43 -2.67
C LEU A 54 18.54 3.92 -2.60
N LYS A 55 18.77 2.61 -2.76
CA LYS A 55 20.11 2.01 -2.80
C LYS A 55 20.85 2.29 -4.11
N GLU A 56 20.15 2.35 -5.23
CA GLU A 56 20.73 2.59 -6.56
C GLU A 56 21.08 4.07 -6.80
N LEU A 57 20.25 4.98 -6.31
CA LEU A 57 20.45 6.42 -6.49
C LEU A 57 21.52 6.94 -5.52
N SER A 58 22.28 7.94 -5.97
CA SER A 58 23.30 8.60 -5.15
C SER A 58 23.24 10.12 -5.27
N GLY A 59 23.87 10.82 -4.33
CA GLY A 59 24.01 12.28 -4.36
C GLY A 59 22.67 13.03 -4.43
N ILE A 60 22.56 13.94 -5.40
CA ILE A 60 21.40 14.81 -5.59
C ILE A 60 20.15 14.00 -5.96
N GLU A 61 20.29 12.96 -6.78
CA GLU A 61 19.16 12.13 -7.21
C GLU A 61 18.57 11.34 -6.04
N HIS A 62 19.43 10.79 -5.17
CA HIS A 62 19.01 10.13 -3.94
C HIS A 62 18.21 11.08 -3.04
N LYS A 63 18.75 12.29 -2.78
CA LYS A 63 18.09 13.29 -1.93
C LYS A 63 16.75 13.74 -2.51
N LEU A 64 16.70 13.96 -3.83
CA LEU A 64 15.47 14.34 -4.52
C LEU A 64 14.42 13.23 -4.45
N TYR A 65 14.81 11.98 -4.73
CA TYR A 65 13.93 10.83 -4.63
C TYR A 65 13.42 10.63 -3.19
N TYR A 66 14.28 10.80 -2.19
CA TYR A 66 13.93 10.70 -0.78
C TYR A 66 12.86 11.73 -0.36
N GLU A 67 13.00 13.00 -0.74
CA GLU A 67 12.01 14.03 -0.41
C GLU A 67 10.64 13.76 -1.07
N ILE A 68 10.63 13.21 -2.29
CA ILE A 68 9.39 12.89 -3.00
C ILE A 68 8.72 11.64 -2.42
N VAL A 69 9.48 10.55 -2.29
CA VAL A 69 8.92 9.21 -2.02
C VAL A 69 8.83 8.90 -0.53
N VAL A 70 9.82 9.31 0.26
CA VAL A 70 9.87 9.01 1.71
C VAL A 70 9.19 10.11 2.51
N GLN A 71 9.46 11.38 2.18
CA GLN A 71 8.88 12.52 2.88
C GLN A 71 7.52 12.96 2.31
N GLY A 72 7.09 12.37 1.19
CA GLY A 72 5.78 12.63 0.59
C GLY A 72 5.60 14.06 0.08
N LYS A 73 6.69 14.79 -0.19
CA LYS A 73 6.61 16.17 -0.67
C LYS A 73 6.28 16.20 -2.14
N ASN A 74 5.60 17.27 -2.56
CA ASN A 74 5.40 17.49 -3.97
C ASN A 74 6.75 17.75 -4.67
N ILE A 75 6.78 17.53 -5.98
CA ILE A 75 8.03 17.54 -6.76
C ILE A 75 8.69 18.91 -6.73
N ASN A 76 7.91 19.99 -6.86
CA ASN A 76 8.43 21.36 -6.87
C ASN A 76 9.11 21.73 -5.54
N GLN A 77 8.44 21.45 -4.41
CA GLN A 77 9.00 21.67 -3.08
C GLN A 77 10.26 20.84 -2.85
N SER A 78 10.28 19.61 -3.35
CA SER A 78 11.45 18.73 -3.25
C SER A 78 12.63 19.28 -4.05
N VAL A 79 12.39 19.78 -5.26
CA VAL A 79 13.42 20.41 -6.10
C VAL A 79 13.96 21.67 -5.45
N GLU A 80 13.10 22.57 -4.97
CA GLU A 80 13.52 23.80 -4.28
C GLU A 80 14.35 23.50 -3.04
N LYS A 81 13.90 22.53 -2.23
CA LYS A 81 14.62 22.12 -1.02
C LYS A 81 16.00 21.56 -1.37
N VAL A 82 16.08 20.60 -2.29
CA VAL A 82 17.36 19.99 -2.67
C VAL A 82 18.30 21.00 -3.33
N SER A 83 17.77 21.94 -4.11
CA SER A 83 18.52 23.06 -4.69
C SER A 83 19.23 23.88 -3.62
N LEU A 84 18.50 24.26 -2.57
CA LEU A 84 19.03 25.01 -1.44
C LEU A 84 20.12 24.22 -0.67
N TYR A 85 19.87 22.94 -0.36
CA TYR A 85 20.80 22.13 0.44
C TYR A 85 22.05 21.68 -0.31
N GLN A 86 22.02 21.65 -1.64
CA GLN A 86 23.13 21.15 -2.46
C GLN A 86 23.88 22.27 -3.18
N ASP A 87 23.47 23.52 -2.99
CA ASP A 87 24.01 24.70 -3.68
C ASP A 87 24.03 24.50 -5.21
N VAL A 88 22.92 24.00 -5.75
CA VAL A 88 22.73 23.73 -7.18
C VAL A 88 21.47 24.42 -7.64
N SER A 89 21.51 25.09 -8.80
CA SER A 89 20.33 25.79 -9.32
C SER A 89 19.14 24.84 -9.56
N VAL A 90 17.92 25.32 -9.32
CA VAL A 90 16.67 24.61 -9.63
C VAL A 90 16.65 24.12 -11.08
N SER A 91 17.12 24.94 -12.03
CA SER A 91 17.18 24.56 -13.45
C SER A 91 18.10 23.35 -13.68
N THR A 92 19.23 23.29 -12.98
CA THR A 92 20.16 22.17 -13.04
C THR A 92 19.52 20.89 -12.50
N ILE A 93 18.73 20.98 -11.42
CA ILE A 93 17.98 19.82 -10.90
C ILE A 93 17.00 19.29 -11.93
N TRP A 94 16.18 20.16 -12.52
CA TRP A 94 15.22 19.76 -13.55
C TRP A 94 15.86 19.12 -14.77
N LYS A 95 17.01 19.66 -15.23
CA LYS A 95 17.65 19.23 -16.48
C LYS A 95 18.53 18.00 -16.31
N LYS A 96 19.26 17.89 -15.18
CA LYS A 96 20.30 16.85 -15.01
C LYS A 96 19.87 15.70 -14.11
N TYR A 97 19.17 15.97 -13.00
CA TYR A 97 18.94 14.98 -11.95
C TYR A 97 17.51 14.44 -11.94
N TYR A 98 16.52 15.31 -12.12
CA TYR A 98 15.11 14.92 -12.15
C TYR A 98 14.76 13.90 -13.25
N PRO A 99 15.35 13.90 -14.46
CA PRO A 99 15.00 12.91 -15.48
C PRO A 99 15.24 11.46 -15.03
N ASN A 100 16.29 11.20 -14.23
CA ASN A 100 16.54 9.87 -13.69
C ASN A 100 15.54 9.51 -12.59
N VAL A 101 15.29 10.44 -11.65
CA VAL A 101 14.29 10.29 -10.59
C VAL A 101 12.90 10.05 -11.17
N LYS A 102 12.51 10.77 -12.23
CA LYS A 102 11.23 10.61 -12.93
C LYS A 102 11.04 9.20 -13.48
N LYS A 103 12.09 8.59 -14.07
CA LYS A 103 12.02 7.20 -14.55
C LYS A 103 11.70 6.24 -13.40
N LYS A 104 12.37 6.42 -12.25
CA LYS A 104 12.13 5.60 -11.05
C LYS A 104 10.73 5.80 -10.46
N LEU A 105 10.16 7.00 -10.55
CA LEU A 105 8.77 7.28 -10.15
C LEU A 105 7.78 6.59 -11.10
N MET A 106 8.01 6.66 -12.41
CA MET A 106 7.16 5.96 -13.40
C MET A 106 7.17 4.44 -13.20
N GLU A 107 8.31 3.86 -12.81
CA GLU A 107 8.39 2.43 -12.46
C GLU A 107 7.51 2.07 -11.25
N LEU A 108 7.28 2.99 -10.31
CA LEU A 108 6.38 2.76 -9.18
C LEU A 108 4.90 2.88 -9.58
N GLU A 109 4.58 3.79 -10.51
CA GLU A 109 3.21 3.98 -11.00
C GLU A 109 2.69 2.76 -11.77
N GLN A 110 3.57 1.98 -12.39
CA GLN A 110 3.20 0.75 -13.13
C GLN A 110 2.82 -0.44 -12.22
N ILE A 111 3.13 -0.37 -10.91
CA ILE A 111 2.82 -1.43 -9.94
C ILE A 111 1.44 -1.20 -9.29
N LYS A 112 0.95 0.05 -9.34
CA LYS A 112 -0.39 0.42 -8.82
C LYS A 112 -1.48 -0.11 -9.72
#